data_AF-A0A7W3RB15-F1
#
_entry.id   AF-A0A7W3RB15-F1
#
_cell.length_a   1.000
_cell.length_b   1.000
_cell.length_c   1.000
_cell.angle_alpha   90.00
_cell.angle_beta   90.00
_cell.angle_gamma   90.00
#
_symmetry.space_group_name_H-M   'P 1'
#
loop_
_entity.id
_entity.type
_entity.pdbx_description
1 polymer ?
#
loop_
_entity_poly.entity_id
_entity_poly.type
_entity_poly.pdbx_seq_one_letter_code
_entity_poly.pdbx_strand_id
1 'polypeptide(L)'
;MATADAIGGDLTVRLPRPAEVGSLEQARAAIDEVDAALAVLLARRTELAGVVQRLKPVGGFAGRDRRRERQIVETMARRAPALGAERLARIMNAVIEAGLEAAEEAR
;
A
#
# COMPACT_ATOMS: atom_id res chain seq x y z
N MET A 1 2.83 22.16 -14.94
CA MET A 1 3.41 20.96 -14.33
C MET A 1 3.56 21.25 -12.84
N ALA A 2 2.52 20.97 -12.06
CA ALA A 2 2.48 21.38 -10.65
C ALA A 2 3.56 20.63 -9.87
N THR A 3 4.43 21.39 -9.22
CA THR A 3 5.51 20.96 -8.37
C THR A 3 4.98 20.07 -7.25
N ALA A 4 5.49 18.83 -7.18
CA ALA A 4 5.25 17.92 -6.07
C ALA A 4 6.01 18.40 -4.83
N ASP A 5 5.65 19.57 -4.33
CA ASP A 5 5.95 19.98 -2.98
C ASP A 5 4.93 19.26 -2.10
N ALA A 6 5.22 17.99 -1.78
CA ALA A 6 4.32 17.11 -1.06
C ALA A 6 4.26 17.53 0.41
N ILE A 7 3.42 18.52 0.70
CA ILE A 7 2.97 18.83 2.05
C ILE A 7 2.41 17.53 2.64
N GLY A 8 3.07 16.98 3.66
CA GLY A 8 2.51 15.90 4.45
C GLY A 8 1.13 16.34 4.95
N GLY A 9 0.11 15.55 4.67
CA GLY A 9 -1.27 15.89 4.98
C GLY A 9 -2.12 14.65 5.19
N ASP A 10 -3.29 14.85 5.80
CA ASP A 10 -4.23 13.77 6.10
C ASP A 10 -5.00 13.36 4.85
N LEU A 11 -5.12 12.04 4.64
CA LEU A 11 -6.02 11.47 3.64
C LEU A 11 -7.35 11.10 4.31
N THR A 12 -8.41 11.83 3.97
CA THR A 12 -9.77 11.45 4.34
C THR A 12 -10.38 10.59 3.24
N VAL A 13 -10.69 9.33 3.54
CA VAL A 13 -11.32 8.39 2.61
C VAL A 13 -12.75 8.12 3.05
N ARG A 14 -13.71 8.33 2.16
CA ARG A 14 -15.07 7.84 2.35
C ARG A 14 -15.07 6.34 2.07
N LEU A 15 -15.47 5.53 3.06
CA LEU A 15 -15.62 4.09 2.87
C LEU A 15 -17.10 3.79 2.57
N PRO A 16 -17.43 3.28 1.36
CA PRO A 16 -18.80 2.86 1.03
C PRO A 16 -19.26 1.74 1.96
N ARG A 17 -20.53 1.77 2.37
CA ARG A 17 -21.12 0.68 3.17
C ARG A 17 -21.63 -0.40 2.22
N PRO A 18 -21.11 -1.63 2.27
CA PRO A 18 -21.56 -2.68 1.34
C PRO A 18 -23.07 -2.96 1.39
N ALA A 19 -23.70 -2.79 2.56
CA ALA A 19 -25.15 -2.98 2.73
C ALA A 19 -26.01 -1.92 2.00
N GLU A 20 -25.44 -0.79 1.59
CA GLU A 20 -26.13 0.29 0.89
C GLU A 20 -25.98 0.17 -0.65
N VAL A 21 -25.22 -0.82 -1.12
CA VAL A 21 -24.98 -1.06 -2.55
C VAL A 21 -26.07 -2.00 -3.08
N GLY A 22 -26.96 -1.48 -3.91
CA GLY A 22 -28.11 -2.20 -4.46
C GLY A 22 -27.95 -2.68 -5.90
N SER A 23 -26.90 -2.26 -6.60
CA SER A 23 -26.65 -2.64 -8.00
C SER A 23 -25.16 -2.90 -8.29
N LEU A 24 -24.91 -3.61 -9.39
CA LEU A 24 -23.54 -3.86 -9.87
C LEU A 24 -22.81 -2.56 -10.24
N GLU A 25 -23.52 -1.60 -10.82
CA GLU A 25 -22.96 -0.29 -11.18
C GLU A 25 -22.50 0.46 -9.91
N GLN A 26 -23.35 0.49 -8.88
CA GLN A 26 -23.00 1.08 -7.59
C GLN A 26 -21.81 0.36 -6.93
N ALA A 27 -21.74 -0.97 -7.05
CA ALA A 27 -20.61 -1.74 -6.51
C ALA A 27 -19.29 -1.38 -7.19
N ARG A 28 -19.29 -1.21 -8.52
CA ARG A 28 -18.10 -0.82 -9.28
C ARG A 28 -17.66 0.60 -8.93
N ALA A 29 -18.59 1.55 -8.89
CA ALA A 29 -18.28 2.92 -8.49
C ALA A 29 -17.68 2.97 -7.06
N ALA A 30 -18.21 2.18 -6.13
CA ALA A 30 -17.67 2.06 -4.78
C ALA A 30 -16.24 1.47 -4.75
N ILE A 31 -15.94 0.50 -5.62
CA ILE A 31 -14.58 -0.04 -5.78
C ILE A 31 -13.65 1.04 -6.34
N ASP A 32 -14.08 1.77 -7.37
CA ASP A 32 -13.27 2.83 -8.00
C ASP A 32 -12.89 3.93 -6.99
N GLU A 33 -13.81 4.30 -6.07
CA GLU A 33 -13.52 5.24 -4.97
C GLU A 33 -12.44 4.69 -4.01
N VAL A 34 -12.51 3.42 -3.66
CA VAL A 34 -11.51 2.76 -2.80
C VAL A 34 -10.17 2.65 -3.51
N ASP A 35 -10.18 2.32 -4.80
CA ASP A 35 -8.97 2.15 -5.61
C ASP A 35 -8.26 3.48 -5.85
N ALA A 36 -9.00 4.58 -6.00
CA ALA A 36 -8.42 5.93 -6.05
C ALA A 36 -7.65 6.26 -4.76
N ALA A 37 -8.23 5.95 -3.59
CA ALA A 37 -7.54 6.12 -2.31
C ALA A 37 -6.34 5.17 -2.17
N LEU A 38 -6.50 3.92 -2.61
CA LEU A 38 -5.43 2.92 -2.60
C LEU A 38 -4.23 3.36 -3.45
N ALA A 39 -4.47 3.95 -4.63
CA ALA A 39 -3.41 4.46 -5.50
C ALA A 39 -2.55 5.53 -4.80
N VAL A 40 -3.18 6.49 -4.11
CA VAL A 40 -2.47 7.52 -3.34
C VAL A 40 -1.66 6.90 -2.19
N LEU A 41 -2.24 5.95 -1.46
CA LEU A 41 -1.57 5.25 -0.36
C LEU A 41 -0.38 4.42 -0.85
N LEU A 42 -0.51 3.73 -1.98
CA LEU A 42 0.56 2.95 -2.59
C LEU A 42 1.69 3.86 -3.06
N ALA A 43 1.40 4.97 -3.74
CA ALA A 43 2.41 5.95 -4.16
C ALA A 43 3.20 6.46 -2.95
N ARG A 44 2.51 6.91 -1.90
CA ARG A 44 3.15 7.39 -0.67
C ARG A 44 3.97 6.29 0.02
N ARG A 45 3.48 5.05 0.05
CA ARG A 45 4.20 3.92 0.63
C ARG A 45 5.48 3.62 -0.15
N THR A 46 5.45 3.72 -1.48
CA THR A 46 6.63 3.54 -2.34
C THR A 46 7.67 4.63 -2.09
N GLU A 47 7.25 5.90 -1.98
CA GLU A 47 8.16 6.99 -1.61
C GLU A 47 8.83 6.75 -0.25
N LEU A 48 8.07 6.30 0.74
CA LEU A 48 8.59 5.92 2.06
C LEU A 48 9.53 4.71 1.99
N ALA A 49 9.24 3.73 1.13
CA ALA A 49 10.14 2.62 0.88
C ALA A 49 11.48 3.12 0.31
N GLY A 50 11.47 4.07 -0.62
CA GLY A 50 12.67 4.73 -1.13
C GLY A 50 13.48 5.44 -0.05
N VAL A 51 12.84 6.15 0.88
CA VAL A 51 13.49 6.72 2.07
C VAL A 51 14.18 5.62 2.88
N VAL A 52 13.46 4.54 3.20
CA VAL A 52 14.01 3.40 3.95
C VAL A 52 15.21 2.77 3.21
N GLN A 53 15.16 2.62 1.89
CA GLN A 53 16.26 2.05 1.11
C GLN A 53 17.53 2.90 1.17
N ARG A 54 17.41 4.24 1.16
CA ARG A 54 18.57 5.14 1.33
C ARG A 54 19.19 5.07 2.71
N LEU A 55 18.40 4.73 3.74
CA LEU A 55 18.87 4.63 5.13
C LEU A 55 19.47 3.26 5.46
N LYS A 56 19.20 2.23 4.67
CA LYS A 56 19.69 0.87 4.94
C LYS A 56 21.17 0.72 4.54
N PRO A 57 21.96 -0.03 5.32
CA PRO A 57 23.34 -0.37 4.93
C PRO A 57 23.39 -1.31 3.72
N VAL A 58 22.36 -2.16 3.55
CA VAL A 58 22.16 -3.01 2.37
C VAL A 58 20.78 -2.70 1.80
N GLY A 59 20.75 -2.06 0.64
CA GLY A 59 19.52 -1.70 -0.07
C GLY A 59 19.04 -2.78 -1.06
N GLY A 60 17.96 -2.46 -1.76
CA GLY A 60 17.35 -3.33 -2.78
C GLY A 60 16.79 -4.63 -2.22
N PHE A 61 16.65 -5.62 -3.09
CA PHE A 61 16.16 -6.96 -2.74
C PHE A 61 17.05 -7.70 -1.73
N ALA A 62 18.36 -7.44 -1.73
CA ALA A 62 19.30 -8.04 -0.78
C ALA A 62 19.04 -7.57 0.67
N GLY A 63 18.46 -6.39 0.85
CA GLY A 63 18.12 -5.80 2.15
C GLY A 63 16.74 -6.17 2.69
N ARG A 64 16.09 -7.22 2.18
CA ARG A 64 14.75 -7.64 2.64
C ARG A 64 14.81 -8.26 4.03
N ASP A 65 13.93 -7.79 4.92
CA ASP A 65 13.77 -8.32 6.27
C ASP A 65 12.47 -9.13 6.36
N ARG A 66 12.57 -10.45 6.13
CA ARG A 66 11.42 -11.36 6.17
C ARG A 66 10.69 -11.38 7.50
N ARG A 67 11.37 -11.11 8.62
CA ARG A 67 10.73 -11.04 9.94
C ARG A 67 9.86 -9.79 10.02
N ARG A 68 10.37 -8.63 9.58
CA ARG A 68 9.59 -7.39 9.52
C ARG A 68 8.41 -7.52 8.57
N GLU A 69 8.59 -8.15 7.41
CA GLU A 69 7.51 -8.40 6.45
C GLU A 69 6.37 -9.24 7.06
N ARG A 70 6.69 -10.32 7.79
CA ARG A 70 5.68 -11.12 8.51
C ARG A 70 4.92 -10.30 9.56
N GLN A 71 5.62 -9.48 10.34
CA GLN A 71 4.98 -8.61 11.34
C GLN A 71 4.01 -7.61 10.72
N ILE A 72 4.30 -7.09 9.52
CA ILE A 72 3.38 -6.23 8.77
C ILE A 72 2.10 -7.01 8.46
N VAL A 73 2.22 -8.21 7.90
CA VAL A 73 1.10 -9.07 7.53
C VAL A 73 0.24 -9.43 8.74
N GLU A 74 0.83 -9.87 9.84
CA GLU A 74 0.11 -10.20 11.08
C GLU A 74 -0.68 -8.99 11.61
N THR A 75 -0.06 -7.81 11.53
CA THR A 75 -0.65 -6.55 11.98
C THR A 75 -1.80 -6.09 11.08
N MET A 76 -1.75 -6.39 9.79
CA MET A 76 -2.86 -6.17 8.86
C MET A 76 -3.96 -7.22 9.06
N ALA A 77 -3.62 -8.48 9.32
CA ALA A 77 -4.59 -9.56 9.51
C ALA A 77 -5.47 -9.32 10.74
N ARG A 78 -4.93 -8.73 11.81
CA ARG A 78 -5.73 -8.29 12.96
C ARG A 78 -6.75 -7.20 12.62
N ARG A 79 -6.46 -6.36 11.63
CA ARG A 79 -7.37 -5.28 11.18
C ARG A 79 -8.35 -5.75 10.11
N ALA A 80 -7.95 -6.70 9.27
CA ALA A 80 -8.74 -7.27 8.18
C ALA A 80 -8.86 -8.80 8.35
N PRO A 81 -9.54 -9.28 9.40
CA PRO A 81 -9.59 -10.71 9.71
C PRO A 81 -10.19 -11.54 8.57
N ALA A 82 -11.14 -10.99 7.83
CA ALA A 82 -11.77 -11.65 6.69
C ALA A 82 -10.80 -11.98 5.53
N LEU A 83 -9.69 -11.22 5.38
CA LEU A 83 -8.66 -11.53 4.38
C LEU A 83 -7.70 -12.61 4.86
N GLY A 84 -7.42 -12.65 6.16
CA GLY A 84 -6.45 -13.58 6.76
C GLY A 84 -5.01 -13.28 6.37
N ALA A 85 -4.07 -13.86 7.13
CA ALA A 85 -2.63 -13.59 6.96
C ALA A 85 -2.09 -14.05 5.59
N GLU A 86 -2.59 -15.16 5.04
CA GLU A 86 -2.05 -15.73 3.81
C GLU A 86 -2.33 -14.87 2.57
N ARG A 87 -3.56 -14.37 2.40
CA ARG A 87 -3.90 -13.45 1.30
C ARG A 87 -3.17 -12.13 1.46
N LEU A 88 -3.09 -11.62 2.68
CA LEU A 88 -2.36 -10.39 2.98
C LEU A 88 -0.86 -10.53 2.73
N ALA A 89 -0.27 -11.71 2.97
CA ALA A 89 1.13 -11.96 2.64
C ALA A 89 1.40 -11.82 1.14
N ARG A 90 0.53 -12.39 0.29
CA ARG A 90 0.65 -12.26 -1.17
C ARG A 90 0.54 -10.81 -1.64
N ILE A 91 -0.47 -10.09 -1.15
CA ILE A 91 -0.68 -8.67 -1.48
C ILE A 91 0.54 -7.85 -1.05
N MET A 92 0.96 -8.00 0.20
CA MET A 92 2.07 -7.20 0.73
C MET A 92 3.39 -7.54 0.09
N ASN A 93 3.60 -8.78 -0.35
CA ASN A 93 4.78 -9.14 -1.12
C ASN A 93 4.88 -8.30 -2.40
N ALA A 94 3.80 -8.25 -3.20
CA ALA A 94 3.76 -7.42 -4.41
C ALA A 94 3.97 -5.93 -4.11
N VAL A 95 3.32 -5.41 -3.06
CA VAL A 95 3.46 -3.99 -2.67
C VAL A 95 4.87 -3.67 -2.15
N ILE A 96 5.58 -4.63 -1.53
CA ILE A 96 6.97 -4.46 -1.12
C ILE A 96 7.89 -4.48 -2.33
N GLU A 97 7.71 -5.45 -3.23
CA GLU A 97 8.53 -5.61 -4.44
C GLU A 97 8.43 -4.39 -5.35
N ALA A 98 7.22 -3.90 -5.64
CA ALA A 98 7.02 -2.67 -6.40
C ALA A 98 7.74 -1.46 -5.77
N GLY A 99 7.77 -1.40 -4.43
CA GLY A 99 8.50 -0.34 -3.72
C GLY A 99 10.02 -0.47 -3.78
N LEU A 100 10.54 -1.70 -3.93
CA LEU A 100 11.97 -1.96 -4.13
C LEU A 100 12.37 -1.62 -5.56
N GLU A 101 11.59 -2.06 -6.54
CA GLU A 101 11.79 -1.79 -7.98
C GLU A 101 11.82 -0.29 -8.25
N ALA A 102 10.81 0.45 -7.80
CA ALA A 102 10.77 1.91 -7.97
C ALA A 102 11.96 2.62 -7.30
N ALA A 103 12.46 2.09 -6.17
CA ALA A 103 13.63 2.65 -5.49
C ALA A 103 14.96 2.29 -6.17
N GLU A 104 14.98 1.27 -7.03
CA GLU A 104 16.12 0.93 -7.88
C GLU A 104 16.11 1.77 -9.16
N GLU A 105 14.94 1.99 -9.77
CA GLU A 105 14.77 2.84 -10.96
C GLU A 105 15.06 4.32 -10.70
N ALA A 106 14.83 4.81 -9.47
CA ALA A 106 15.05 6.20 -9.09
C ALA A 106 16.51 6.53 -8.70
N ARG A 107 17.47 5.60 -8.88
CA ARG A 107 18.91 5.84 -8.61
C ARG A 107 19.63 6.34 -9.84
#